data_AF-A0A7C3YVG8-F1
#
_entry.id   AF-A0A7C3YVG8-F1
#
_cell.length_a   1.000
_cell.length_b   1.000
_cell.length_c   1.000
_cell.angle_alpha   90.00
_cell.angle_beta   90.00
_cell.angle_gamma   90.00
#
_symmetry.space_group_name_H-M   'P 1'
#
loop_
_entity.id
_entity.type
_entity.pdbx_description
1 polymer ?
#
loop_
_entity_poly.entity_id
_entity_poly.type
_entity_poly.pdbx_seq_one_letter_code
_entity_poly.pdbx_strand_id
1 'polypeptide(L)'
;MKKKEVKGKEISENIKILGKENDEFIIRELEIPYLNSRKTYVNVIKGEVVINYEKKELIDVSAGFSKKKKFVKRIELPQKADPKTIKYKTYSNKVIITFKKKK
;
A
#
# COMPACT_ATOMS: atom_id res chain seq x y z
N MET A 1 -7.83 -24.76 -22.54
CA MET A 1 -7.34 -23.36 -22.44
C MET A 1 -7.61 -22.81 -21.05
N LYS A 2 -6.69 -21.99 -20.51
CA LYS A 2 -6.77 -21.17 -19.27
C LYS A 2 -6.36 -21.86 -17.95
N LYS A 3 -5.15 -21.54 -17.51
CA LYS A 3 -4.91 -20.53 -16.45
C LYS A 3 -3.54 -19.90 -16.73
N LYS A 4 -3.52 -18.65 -17.20
CA LYS A 4 -2.30 -17.84 -17.17
C LYS A 4 -2.05 -17.56 -15.69
N GLU A 5 -1.12 -18.31 -15.09
CA GLU A 5 -0.49 -17.90 -13.84
C GLU A 5 0.11 -16.52 -14.08
N VAL A 6 -0.55 -15.48 -13.56
CA VAL A 6 0.09 -14.16 -13.44
C VAL A 6 1.06 -14.27 -12.27
N LYS A 7 2.21 -14.93 -12.50
CA LYS A 7 3.41 -14.79 -11.66
C LYS A 7 3.98 -13.38 -11.91
N GLY A 8 3.24 -12.36 -11.49
CA GLY A 8 3.79 -11.04 -11.31
C GLY A 8 4.75 -11.16 -10.14
N LYS A 9 6.07 -11.11 -10.42
CA LYS A 9 7.11 -11.00 -9.39
C LYS A 9 6.71 -9.86 -8.46
N GLU A 10 6.20 -10.18 -7.27
CA GLU A 10 5.93 -9.18 -6.24
C GLU A 10 7.29 -8.57 -5.88
N ILE A 11 7.44 -7.28 -6.14
CA ILE A 11 8.67 -6.56 -5.79
C ILE A 11 8.46 -6.11 -4.34
N SER A 12 9.08 -6.82 -3.41
CA SER A 12 9.09 -6.43 -2.01
C SER A 12 10.03 -5.24 -1.82
N GLU A 13 9.45 -4.11 -1.42
CA GLU A 13 10.21 -2.95 -0.98
C GLU A 13 10.17 -2.81 0.54
N ASN A 14 11.29 -2.35 1.10
CA ASN A 14 11.37 -1.95 2.49
C ASN A 14 10.74 -0.55 2.66
N ILE A 15 9.42 -0.56 2.85
CA ILE A 15 8.61 0.64 3.06
C ILE A 15 8.50 0.87 4.57
N LYS A 16 8.78 2.09 5.01
CA LYS A 16 8.54 2.50 6.39
C LYS A 16 7.03 2.56 6.67
N ILE A 17 6.59 1.86 7.71
CA ILE A 17 5.20 1.82 8.15
C ILE A 17 5.11 2.39 9.56
N LEU A 18 4.35 3.47 9.72
CA LEU A 18 4.05 4.07 11.02
C LEU A 18 2.66 3.62 11.47
N GLY A 19 2.55 3.20 12.73
CA GLY A 19 1.28 2.88 13.37
C GLY A 19 0.85 3.99 14.33
N LYS A 20 -0.41 4.40 14.26
CA LYS A 20 -1.07 5.26 15.25
C LYS A 20 -2.39 4.60 15.64
N GLU A 21 -2.76 4.69 16.90
CA GLU A 21 -4.02 4.15 17.41
C GLU A 21 -4.61 5.17 18.40
N ASN A 22 -5.91 5.41 18.32
CA ASN A 22 -6.70 6.13 19.32
C ASN A 22 -7.85 5.24 19.78
N ASP A 23 -8.78 5.71 20.60
CA ASP A 23 -9.82 4.85 21.18
C ASP A 23 -10.70 4.15 20.13
N GLU A 24 -11.00 4.82 19.01
CA GLU A 24 -11.94 4.32 18.01
C GLU A 24 -11.28 3.74 16.75
N PHE A 25 -10.06 4.18 16.42
CA PHE A 25 -9.44 3.96 15.12
C PHE A 25 -8.00 3.45 15.23
N ILE A 26 -7.62 2.65 14.24
CA ILE A 26 -6.26 2.20 13.97
C ILE A 26 -5.83 2.78 12.62
N ILE A 27 -4.71 3.49 12.61
CA ILE A 27 -4.17 4.20 11.45
C ILE A 27 -2.80 3.61 11.11
N ARG A 28 -2.60 3.27 9.84
CA ARG A 28 -1.32 2.85 9.27
C ARG A 28 -0.90 3.84 8.19
N GLU A 29 0.28 4.41 8.32
CA GLU A 29 0.86 5.35 7.37
C GLU A 29 2.08 4.71 6.71
N LEU A 30 2.05 4.59 5.38
CA LEU A 30 3.12 4.01 4.57
C LEU A 30 3.79 5.13 3.80
N GLU A 31 5.07 5.35 4.04
CA GLU A 31 5.88 6.35 3.30
C GLU A 31 6.40 5.74 2.00
N ILE A 32 5.85 6.17 0.86
CA ILE A 32 6.20 5.67 -0.47
C ILE A 32 6.59 6.88 -1.34
N PRO A 33 7.88 7.19 -1.47
CA PRO A 33 8.34 8.29 -2.31
C PRO A 33 7.92 8.11 -3.78
N TYR A 34 7.59 9.23 -4.43
CA TYR A 34 7.21 9.28 -5.85
C TYR A 34 6.00 8.41 -6.23
N LEU A 35 5.07 8.23 -5.29
CA LEU A 35 3.83 7.47 -5.45
C LEU A 35 2.90 8.12 -6.46
N ASN A 36 2.36 7.31 -7.37
CA ASN A 36 1.24 7.71 -8.22
C ASN A 36 -0.08 7.41 -7.49
N SER A 37 -0.59 8.42 -6.78
CA SER A 37 -1.82 8.31 -5.97
C SER A 37 -3.04 7.83 -6.75
N ARG A 38 -3.15 8.19 -8.04
CA ARG A 38 -4.25 7.78 -8.95
C ARG A 38 -4.18 6.30 -9.36
N LYS A 39 -3.02 5.66 -9.20
CA LYS A 39 -2.79 4.25 -9.54
C LYS A 39 -2.48 3.42 -8.29
N THR A 40 -3.05 3.83 -7.16
CA THR A 40 -2.88 3.18 -5.86
C THR A 40 -4.23 2.69 -5.35
N TYR A 41 -4.28 1.42 -4.94
CA TYR A 41 -5.47 0.74 -4.46
C TYR A 41 -5.13 -0.08 -3.22
N VAL A 42 -6.02 -0.04 -2.23
CA VAL A 42 -5.88 -0.78 -0.98
C VAL A 42 -7.09 -1.67 -0.79
N ASN A 43 -6.87 -2.95 -0.48
CA ASN A 43 -7.92 -3.92 -0.16
C ASN A 43 -7.51 -4.79 1.03
N VAL A 44 -8.49 -5.46 1.65
CA VAL A 44 -8.23 -6.52 2.63
C VAL A 44 -8.52 -7.88 2.00
N ILE A 45 -7.55 -8.78 2.01
CA ILE A 45 -7.67 -10.13 1.45
C ILE A 45 -7.10 -11.11 2.46
N LYS A 46 -7.90 -12.09 2.90
CA LYS A 46 -7.46 -13.19 3.78
C LYS A 46 -6.70 -12.72 5.05
N GLY A 47 -7.13 -11.63 5.68
CA GLY A 47 -6.48 -11.10 6.88
C GLY A 47 -5.23 -10.25 6.63
N GLU A 48 -4.91 -9.96 5.38
CA GLU A 48 -3.84 -9.03 5.01
C GLU A 48 -4.42 -7.77 4.39
N VAL A 49 -3.77 -6.64 4.63
CA VAL A 49 -3.99 -5.40 3.90
C VAL A 49 -3.04 -5.39 2.70
N VAL A 50 -3.62 -5.43 1.50
CA VAL A 50 -2.90 -5.48 0.23
C VAL A 50 -2.94 -4.11 -0.42
N ILE A 51 -1.78 -3.47 -0.52
CA ILE A 51 -1.57 -2.18 -1.20
C ILE A 51 -0.95 -2.44 -2.57
N ASN A 52 -1.71 -2.20 -3.63
CA ASN A 52 -1.22 -2.20 -5.00
C ASN A 52 -0.93 -0.76 -5.40
N TYR A 53 0.28 -0.46 -5.83
CA TYR A 53 0.65 0.91 -6.17
C TYR A 53 1.64 0.99 -7.32
N GLU A 54 1.69 2.16 -7.95
CA GLU A 54 2.69 2.51 -8.96
C GLU A 54 3.52 3.68 -8.41
N LYS A 55 4.85 3.62 -8.57
CA LYS A 55 5.71 4.77 -8.27
C LYS A 55 6.72 5.00 -9.39
N LYS A 56 7.26 6.22 -9.45
CA LYS A 56 8.39 6.54 -10.32
C LYS A 56 9.68 6.09 -9.64
N GLU A 57 10.47 5.28 -10.33
CA GLU A 57 11.83 4.95 -9.95
C GLU A 57 12.76 5.92 -10.69
N LEU A 58 13.53 6.70 -9.93
CA LEU A 58 14.58 7.56 -10.49
C LEU A 58 15.78 6.66 -10.77
N ILE A 59 16.07 6.42 -12.05
CA ILE A 59 17.13 5.50 -12.47
C ILE A 59 18.47 6.23 -12.53
N ASP A 60 18.46 7.52 -12.91
CA ASP A 60 19.67 8.33 -12.98
C ASP A 60 19.34 9.82 -12.81
N VAL A 61 20.04 10.48 -11.90
CA VAL A 61 19.85 11.92 -11.58
C VAL A 61 20.31 12.83 -12.72
N SER A 62 21.08 12.28 -13.67
CA SER A 62 21.72 13.01 -14.75
C SER A 62 20.87 13.17 -16.02
N ALA A 63 19.83 12.34 -16.23
CA ALA A 63 19.09 12.29 -17.51
C ALA A 63 17.57 12.51 -17.43
N GLY A 64 16.99 12.75 -16.23
CA GLY A 64 15.54 12.97 -16.08
C GLY A 64 14.67 11.74 -16.44
N PHE A 65 15.27 10.57 -16.66
CA PHE A 65 14.57 9.34 -16.99
C PHE A 65 13.95 8.72 -15.74
N SER A 66 12.63 8.82 -15.62
CA SER A 66 11.85 8.12 -14.60
C SER A 66 11.10 6.94 -15.23
N LYS A 67 11.30 5.71 -14.72
CA LYS A 67 10.49 4.56 -15.12
C LYS A 67 9.40 4.33 -14.10
N LYS A 68 8.15 4.19 -14.56
CA LYS A 68 7.03 3.81 -13.69
C LYS A 68 7.06 2.30 -13.49
N LYS A 69 6.93 1.85 -12.24
CA LYS A 69 6.91 0.44 -11.88
C LYS A 69 5.77 0.18 -10.91
N LYS A 70 5.16 -0.99 -11.04
CA LYS A 70 4.06 -1.45 -10.17
C LYS A 70 4.61 -2.32 -9.06
N PHE A 71 4.06 -2.15 -7.88
CA PHE A 71 4.47 -2.82 -6.66
C PHE A 71 3.24 -3.32 -5.90
N VAL A 72 3.45 -4.36 -5.10
CA VAL A 72 2.44 -4.90 -4.18
C VAL A 72 3.09 -4.98 -2.82
N LYS A 73 2.48 -4.34 -1.82
CA LYS A 73 2.87 -4.47 -0.42
C LYS A 73 1.74 -5.15 0.33
N ARG A 74 2.09 -6.18 1.09
CA ARG A 74 1.20 -6.84 2.04
C ARG A 74 1.66 -6.47 3.43
N ILE A 75 0.70 -6.15 4.29
CA ILE A 75 0.92 -5.94 5.72
C ILE A 75 -0.19 -6.68 6.47
N GLU A 76 0.13 -7.15 7.67
CA GLU A 76 -0.87 -7.82 8.50
C GLU A 76 -2.00 -6.85 8.86
N LEU A 77 -3.24 -7.33 8.78
CA LEU A 77 -4.38 -6.60 9.32
C LEU A 77 -4.21 -6.53 10.84
N PRO A 78 -4.25 -5.33 11.46
CA PRO A 78 -4.17 -5.22 12.91
C PRO A 78 -5.28 -6.05 13.57
N GLN A 79 -4.96 -6.84 14.60
CA GLN A 79 -5.90 -7.80 15.20
C GLN A 79 -7.22 -7.15 15.68
N LYS A 80 -7.12 -5.94 16.22
CA LYS A 80 -8.23 -5.13 16.71
C LYS A 80 -9.00 -4.40 15.60
N ALA A 81 -8.54 -4.40 14.35
CA ALA A 81 -9.18 -3.69 13.25
C ALA A 81 -10.35 -4.47 12.65
N ASP A 82 -11.49 -3.82 12.43
CA ASP A 82 -12.58 -4.37 11.63
C ASP A 82 -12.23 -4.26 10.13
N PRO A 83 -12.03 -5.39 9.42
CA PRO A 83 -11.65 -5.39 8.01
C PRO A 83 -12.67 -4.72 7.09
N LYS A 84 -13.95 -4.67 7.47
CA LYS A 84 -15.02 -4.07 6.66
C LYS A 84 -15.01 -2.54 6.69
N THR A 85 -14.28 -1.95 7.63
CA THR A 85 -14.27 -0.49 7.86
C THR A 85 -13.07 0.20 7.22
N ILE A 86 -12.33 -0.50 6.36
CA ILE A 86 -11.15 0.04 5.70
C ILE A 86 -11.48 1.31 4.92
N LYS A 87 -10.74 2.38 5.23
CA LYS A 87 -10.67 3.61 4.47
C LYS A 87 -9.22 3.90 4.17
N TYR A 88 -8.94 4.57 3.05
CA TYR A 88 -7.58 5.00 2.76
C TYR A 88 -7.57 6.33 2.02
N LYS A 89 -6.48 7.07 2.19
CA LYS A 89 -6.15 8.28 1.44
C LYS A 89 -4.76 8.13 0.85
N THR A 90 -4.60 8.53 -0.41
CA THR A 90 -3.33 8.47 -1.13
C THR A 90 -2.80 9.88 -1.37
N TYR A 91 -1.51 10.06 -1.15
CA TYR A 91 -0.76 11.29 -1.41
C TYR A 91 0.38 10.98 -2.38
N SER A 92 1.12 11.99 -2.82
CA SER A 92 2.26 11.80 -3.74
C SER A 92 3.45 11.06 -3.10
N ASN A 93 3.49 10.97 -1.78
CA ASN A 93 4.59 10.37 -1.03
C ASN A 93 4.16 9.37 0.04
N LYS A 94 2.85 9.11 0.20
CA LYS A 94 2.36 8.20 1.24
C LYS A 94 0.96 7.66 0.99
N VAL A 95 0.66 6.55 1.66
CA VAL A 95 -0.69 5.98 1.79
C VAL A 95 -1.06 5.95 3.25
N ILE A 96 -2.21 6.52 3.60
CA ILE A 96 -2.78 6.46 4.95
C ILE A 96 -3.97 5.51 4.90
N ILE A 97 -3.96 4.48 5.73
CA ILE A 97 -5.01 3.47 5.85
C ILE A 97 -5.60 3.58 7.25
N THR A 98 -6.93 3.58 7.35
CA THR A 98 -7.66 3.72 8.61
C THR A 98 -8.68 2.61 8.74
N PHE A 99 -8.76 2.03 9.94
CA PHE A 99 -9.75 1.05 10.33
C PHE A 99 -10.44 1.51 11.62
N LYS A 100 -11.72 1.16 11.80
CA LYS A 100 -12.34 1.20 13.12
C LYS A 100 -11.89 -0.02 13.93
N LYS A 101 -11.86 0.11 15.25
CA LYS A 101 -11.68 -1.04 16.14
C LYS A 101 -12.94 -1.90 16.16
N LYS A 102 -12.74 -3.22 16.33
CA LYS A 102 -13.82 -4.16 16.68
C LYS A 102 -14.37 -3.76 18.06
N LYS A 103 -15.70 -3.78 18.18
CA LYS A 103 -16.37 -3.68 19.48
C LYS A 103 -16.34 -5.03 20.20
#